data_AF-A0A835YTH1-F1
#
_entry.id   AF-A0A835YTH1-F1
#
_cell.length_a   1.000
_cell.length_b   1.000
_cell.length_c   1.000
_cell.angle_alpha   90.00
_cell.angle_beta   90.00
_cell.angle_gamma   90.00
#
_symmetry.space_group_name_H-M   'P 1'
#
loop_
_entity.id
_entity.type
_entity.pdbx_description
1 polymer ?
#
loop_
_entity_poly.entity_id
_entity_poly.type
_entity_poly.pdbx_seq_one_letter_code
_entity_poly.pdbx_strand_id
1 'polypeptide(L)' 'MVVTIDDLDRCSKDKIVNMLETVHLLLQIPKAPIVAFLAIDPRVIIAAVED' A
#
# COMPACT_ATOMS: atom_id res chain seq x y z
N MET A 1 -10.93 -8.03 -9.28
CA MET A 1 -9.94 -8.62 -8.36
C MET A 1 -9.95 -7.80 -7.08
N VAL A 2 -10.01 -8.47 -5.93
CA VAL A 2 -9.91 -7.81 -4.63
C VAL A 2 -8.58 -8.22 -4.03
N VAL A 3 -7.79 -7.24 -3.58
CA VAL A 3 -6.53 -7.45 -2.88
C VAL A 3 -6.65 -6.82 -1.51
N THR A 4 -6.35 -7.59 -0.48
CA THR A 4 -6.28 -7.10 0.90
C THR A 4 -4.83 -7.15 1.33
N ILE A 5 -4.30 -6.02 1.78
CA ILE A 5 -2.97 -5.92 2.39
C ILE A 5 -3.16 -5.55 3.85
N ASP A 6 -2.51 -6.31 4.73
CA ASP A 6 -2.60 -6.19 6.19
C ASP A 6 -1.19 -6.29 6.81
N ASP A 7 -1.07 -5.98 8.10
CA ASP A 7 0.16 -6.03 8.90
C ASP A 7 1.35 -5.24 8.29
N LEU A 8 1.07 -4.21 7.46
CA LEU A 8 2.12 -3.33 6.92
C LEU A 8 2.86 -2.57 8.02
N ASP A 9 2.21 -2.30 9.16
CA ASP A 9 2.80 -1.67 10.34
C ASP A 9 3.97 -2.47 10.96
N ARG A 10 4.07 -3.77 10.63
CA ARG A 10 5.20 -4.63 11.05
C ARG A 10 6.37 -4.63 10.07
N CYS A 11 6.21 -4.00 8.91
CA CYS A 11 7.25 -3.96 7.89
C CYS A 11 8.25 -2.82 8.14
N SER A 12 9.44 -2.94 7.55
CA SER A 12 10.38 -1.82 7.50
C SER A 12 9.81 -0.69 6.63
N LYS A 13 10.24 0.55 6.91
CA LYS A 13 9.85 1.74 6.15
C LYS A 13 9.96 1.54 4.63
N ASP A 14 11.11 1.06 4.14
CA ASP A 14 11.33 0.80 2.71
C ASP A 14 10.32 -0.19 2.11
N LYS A 15 9.95 -1.22 2.88
CA LYS A 15 8.96 -2.21 2.42
C LYS A 15 7.56 -1.62 2.37
N ILE A 16 7.21 -0.75 3.33
CA ILE A 16 5.93 -0.04 3.34
C ILE A 16 5.83 0.84 2.11
N VAL A 17 6.84 1.67 1.84
CA VAL A 17 6.89 2.55 0.65
C VAL A 17 6.78 1.74 -0.64
N ASN A 18 7.61 0.70 -0.80
CA ASN A 18 7.55 -0.17 -1.99
C ASN A 18 6.18 -0.85 -2.18
N MET A 19 5.51 -1.24 -1.08
CA MET A 19 4.17 -1.82 -1.16
C MET A 19 3.13 -0.79 -1.61
N LEU A 20 3.20 0.44 -1.08
CA LEU A 20 2.32 1.54 -1.50
C LEU A 20 2.51 1.89 -2.98
N GLU A 21 3.75 1.93 -3.47
CA GLU A 21 4.05 2.12 -4.90
C GLU A 21 3.51 0.97 -5.75
N THR A 22 3.64 -0.26 -5.28
CA THR A 22 3.12 -1.44 -5.98
C THR A 22 1.59 -1.40 -6.07
N VAL A 23 0.90 -1.02 -4.99
CA VAL A 23 -0.55 -0.81 -4.99
C VAL A 23 -0.93 0.31 -5.97
N HIS A 24 -0.18 1.42 -5.99
CA HIS A 24 -0.42 2.51 -6.93
C HIS A 24 -0.34 2.03 -8.39
N LEU A 25 0.73 1.32 -8.75
CA LEU A 25 0.91 0.75 -10.10
C LEU A 25 -0.20 -0.24 -10.45
N LEU A 26 -0.60 -1.08 -9.50
CA LEU A 26 -1.68 -2.05 -9.68
C LEU A 26 -3.01 -1.35 -10.01
N LEU A 27 -3.32 -0.25 -9.31
CA LEU A 27 -4.54 0.53 -9.54
C LEU A 27 -4.52 1.36 -10.83
N GLN A 28 -3.35 1.55 -11.44
CA GLN A 28 -3.21 2.26 -12.72
C GLN A 28 -3.51 1.38 -13.95
N ILE A 29 -3.70 0.07 -13.80
CA ILE A 29 -3.96 -0.83 -14.94
C ILE A 29 -5.30 -0.45 -15.60
N PRO A 30 -5.30 0.03 -16.86
CA PRO A 30 -6.52 0.51 -17.49
C PRO A 30 -7.57 -0.59 -17.60
N LYS A 31 -8.82 -0.25 -17.25
CA LYS A 31 -10.00 -1.13 -17.34
C LYS A 31 -9.93 -2.40 -16.47
N ALA A 32 -8.91 -2.54 -15.62
CA ALA A 32 -8.86 -3.64 -14.67
C ALA A 32 -9.79 -3.34 -13.48
N PRO A 33 -10.75 -4.24 -13.15
CA PRO A 33 -11.64 -4.04 -12.02
C PRO A 33 -10.94 -4.43 -10.72
N ILE A 34 -10.00 -3.61 -10.26
CA ILE A 34 -9.18 -3.88 -9.07
C ILE A 34 -9.66 -3.02 -7.91
N VAL A 35 -9.86 -3.66 -6.75
CA VAL A 35 -10.13 -2.99 -5.47
C VAL A 35 -9.05 -3.42 -4.49
N ALA A 36 -8.37 -2.45 -3.87
CA ALA A 36 -7.35 -2.70 -2.86
C ALA A 36 -7.84 -2.21 -1.50
N PHE A 37 -7.82 -3.10 -0.50
CA PHE A 37 -8.05 -2.76 0.91
C PHE A 37 -6.70 -2.75 1.63
N LEU A 38 -6.36 -1.62 2.25
CA LEU A 38 -5.15 -1.48 3.07
C LEU A 38 -5.55 -1.36 4.54
N ALA A 39 -5.21 -2.35 5.33
CA ALA A 39 -5.28 -2.33 6.78
C ALA A 39 -3.89 -1.91 7.31
N ILE A 40 -3.73 -0.62 7.57
CA ILE A 40 -2.48 -0.03 8.09
C ILE A 40 -2.79 1.20 8.95
N ASP A 41 -2.03 1.40 10.02
CA ASP A 41 -2.11 2.64 10.80
C ASP A 41 -1.61 3.84 9.95
N PRO A 42 -2.42 4.89 9.76
CA PRO A 42 -2.01 6.09 9.01
C PRO A 42 -0.71 6.73 9.50
N ARG A 43 -0.37 6.61 10.79
CA ARG A 43 0.87 7.15 11.36
C ARG A 43 2.10 6.49 10.75
N VAL A 44 2.01 5.19 10.44
CA VAL A 44 3.08 4.45 9.78
C VAL A 44 3.28 4.94 8.35
N ILE A 45 2.19 5.25 7.63
CA ILE A 45 2.27 5.84 6.29
C ILE A 45 2.95 7.21 6.35
N ILE A 46 2.49 8.09 7.24
CA ILE A 46 3.04 9.44 7.39
C ILE A 46 4.55 9.37 7.69
N ALA A 47 4.94 8.57 8.69
CA ALA A 47 6.34 8.35 9.02
C ALA A 47 7.16 7.73 7.88
N ALA A 48 6.53 6.96 6.99
CA ALA A 48 7.19 6.36 5.84
C ALA A 48 7.34 7.31 4.65
N VAL A 49 6.46 8.30 4.49
CA VAL A 49 6.45 9.20 3.32
C VAL A 49 7.08 10.56 3.59
N GLU A 50 7.15 11.02 4.85
CA GLU A 50 7.67 12.35 5.22
C GLU A 50 9.20 12.44 5.48
N ASP A 51 10.02 11.48 5.03
CA ASP A 51 11.49 11.71 4.98
C ASP A 51 11.90 12.43 3.70
#